data_AF-A0A5Q0GZB0-F1
#
_entry.id   AF-A0A5Q0GZB0-F1
#
_cell.length_a   1.000
_cell.length_b   1.000
_cell.length_c   1.000
_cell.angle_alpha   90.00
_cell.angle_beta   90.00
_cell.angle_gamma   90.00
#
_symmetry.space_group_name_H-M   'P 1'
#
loop_
_entity.id
_entity.type
_entity.pdbx_description
1 polymer ?
#
loop_
_entity_poly.entity_id
_entity_poly.type
_entity_poly.pdbx_seq_one_letter_code
_entity_poly.pdbx_strand_id
1 'polypeptide(L)'
;MIRRLLGCVLAIGLLFPATAAAKPPYSLLHMNVCSSGYAGCYGKTEYPKIVDEVVERIRANDVNAVTLNEACSGDVAEIAARTGYHHRFATVVYRGAPLACKSPEGRGVFGNAVLTKEAIRASEDAPFSVFSGVEQRRWLCVTTARRVDVCTTHLSTDGEAPGTTNSAQCAELAAVLASRGRPTAFAGDVNRRTSCAPAGHWTLTDAAAVQAPGIQHAYGDLASPVPEIEPTTYTDHDALVVRAVLRR
;
A
#
# COMPACT_ATOMS: atom_id res chain seq x y z
N MET A 1 -81.96 17.72 -13.21
CA MET A 1 -80.93 18.63 -12.66
C MET A 1 -79.95 17.82 -11.81
N ILE A 2 -78.80 17.38 -12.34
CA ILE A 2 -77.69 16.84 -11.53
C ILE A 2 -76.39 17.33 -12.17
N ARG A 3 -75.69 18.26 -11.50
CA ARG A 3 -74.36 18.77 -11.87
C ARG A 3 -73.31 17.92 -11.13
N ARG A 4 -72.43 17.25 -11.86
CA ARG A 4 -71.20 16.64 -11.30
C ARG A 4 -70.06 17.65 -11.37
N LEU A 5 -69.49 18.00 -10.23
CA LEU A 5 -68.25 18.76 -10.09
C LEU A 5 -67.07 17.78 -10.16
N LEU A 6 -66.21 17.95 -11.16
CA LEU A 6 -64.94 17.24 -11.29
C LEU A 6 -63.86 18.10 -10.62
N GLY A 7 -63.34 17.66 -9.46
CA GLY A 7 -62.21 18.28 -8.78
C GLY A 7 -60.89 17.80 -9.37
N CYS A 8 -60.08 18.74 -9.87
CA CYS A 8 -58.74 18.50 -10.37
C CYS A 8 -57.75 18.66 -9.20
N VAL A 9 -57.10 17.59 -8.76
CA VAL A 9 -56.01 17.63 -7.78
C VAL A 9 -54.69 17.79 -8.53
N LEU A 10 -54.06 18.95 -8.41
CA LEU A 10 -52.70 19.19 -8.89
C LEU A 10 -51.71 18.61 -7.87
N ALA A 11 -50.99 17.55 -8.24
CA ALA A 11 -49.86 17.05 -7.47
C ALA A 11 -48.59 17.83 -7.85
N ILE A 12 -48.08 18.65 -6.93
CA ILE A 12 -46.80 19.34 -7.06
C ILE A 12 -45.70 18.35 -6.66
N GLY A 13 -45.00 17.79 -7.65
CA GLY A 13 -43.84 16.94 -7.44
C GLY A 13 -42.61 17.79 -7.06
N LEU A 14 -42.13 17.62 -5.82
CA LEU A 14 -40.85 18.14 -5.37
C LEU A 14 -39.70 17.37 -6.06
N LEU A 15 -39.02 18.01 -7.00
CA LEU A 15 -37.78 17.52 -7.59
C LEU A 15 -36.63 17.79 -6.62
N PHE A 16 -36.18 16.77 -5.88
CA PHE A 16 -34.91 16.83 -5.16
C PHE A 16 -33.75 16.70 -6.16
N PRO A 17 -32.74 17.57 -6.13
CA PRO A 17 -31.55 17.41 -6.97
C PRO A 17 -30.82 16.13 -6.53
N ALA A 18 -30.63 15.21 -7.47
CA ALA A 18 -29.80 14.04 -7.25
C ALA A 18 -28.36 14.51 -6.95
N THR A 19 -27.94 14.38 -5.70
CA THR A 19 -26.52 14.48 -5.33
C THR A 19 -25.78 13.44 -6.15
N ALA A 20 -24.92 13.88 -7.08
CA ALA A 20 -24.06 12.98 -7.83
C ALA A 20 -23.30 12.11 -6.80
N ALA A 21 -23.55 10.80 -6.83
CA ALA A 21 -22.86 9.88 -5.94
C ALA A 21 -21.35 10.07 -6.14
N ALA A 22 -20.64 10.48 -5.08
CA ALA A 22 -19.20 10.59 -5.11
C ALA A 22 -18.63 9.23 -5.55
N LYS A 23 -17.79 9.22 -6.58
CA LYS A 23 -17.12 7.98 -6.98
C LYS A 23 -16.32 7.48 -5.77
N PRO A 24 -16.34 6.16 -5.50
CA PRO A 24 -15.61 5.62 -4.35
C PRO A 24 -14.12 5.98 -4.49
N PRO A 25 -13.48 6.45 -3.39
CA PRO A 25 -12.09 6.84 -3.40
C PRO A 25 -11.21 5.64 -3.81
N TYR A 26 -10.06 5.94 -4.41
CA TYR A 26 -8.97 4.98 -4.51
C TYR A 26 -8.30 4.86 -3.14
N SER A 27 -8.27 3.65 -2.61
CA SER A 27 -7.77 3.36 -1.28
C SER A 27 -6.63 2.36 -1.30
N LEU A 28 -5.64 2.61 -0.46
CA LEU A 28 -4.41 1.85 -0.34
C LEU A 28 -4.17 1.50 1.13
N LEU A 29 -3.91 0.23 1.43
CA LEU A 29 -3.43 -0.22 2.72
C LEU A 29 -1.93 -0.53 2.61
N HIS A 30 -1.15 -0.12 3.61
CA HIS A 30 0.24 -0.47 3.75
C HIS A 30 0.51 -1.13 5.10
N MET A 31 1.31 -2.19 5.08
CA MET A 31 1.84 -2.83 6.28
C MET A 31 3.26 -3.33 6.02
N ASN A 32 4.22 -2.95 6.87
CA ASN A 32 5.40 -3.78 7.09
C ASN A 32 5.00 -4.95 8.02
N VAL A 33 5.01 -6.18 7.50
CA VAL A 33 4.51 -7.36 8.23
C VAL A 33 5.61 -8.11 8.99
N CYS A 34 6.87 -7.70 8.83
CA CYS A 34 7.98 -8.21 9.62
C CYS A 34 8.10 -9.74 9.69
N SER A 35 7.68 -10.41 8.62
CA SER A 35 7.29 -11.82 8.68
C SER A 35 8.40 -12.78 8.27
N SER A 36 9.57 -12.28 7.87
CA SER A 36 10.68 -13.10 7.32
C SER A 36 11.25 -14.16 8.26
N GLY A 37 11.12 -13.94 9.58
CA GLY A 37 11.76 -14.74 10.62
C GLY A 37 13.23 -14.37 10.88
N TYR A 38 13.78 -13.32 10.25
CA TYR A 38 15.18 -12.89 10.44
C TYR A 38 15.34 -11.63 11.28
N ALA A 39 14.44 -10.66 11.13
CA ALA A 39 14.54 -9.37 11.81
C ALA A 39 14.05 -9.47 13.27
N GLY A 40 14.53 -8.55 14.13
CA GLY A 40 14.17 -8.49 15.54
C GLY A 40 12.68 -8.23 15.81
N CYS A 41 11.94 -7.76 14.80
CA CYS A 41 10.48 -7.61 14.85
C CYS A 41 9.72 -8.93 14.97
N TYR A 42 10.38 -10.07 14.75
CA TYR A 42 9.87 -11.42 15.03
C TYR A 42 9.32 -11.57 16.45
N GLY A 43 9.82 -10.81 17.44
CA GLY A 43 9.36 -10.91 18.83
C GLY A 43 7.87 -10.58 19.03
N LYS A 44 7.26 -9.80 18.13
CA LYS A 44 5.81 -9.54 18.11
C LYS A 44 5.08 -10.34 17.02
N THR A 45 5.80 -10.78 16.00
CA THR A 45 5.21 -11.56 14.92
C THR A 45 4.84 -12.96 15.39
N GLU A 46 3.54 -13.23 15.38
CA GLU A 46 3.01 -14.56 15.67
C GLU A 46 2.44 -15.17 14.39
N TYR A 47 3.02 -16.29 13.96
CA TYR A 47 2.54 -17.04 12.80
C TYR A 47 1.55 -18.15 13.23
N PRO A 48 0.41 -18.34 12.55
CA PRO A 48 -0.04 -17.65 11.32
C PRO A 48 -0.85 -16.36 11.56
N LYS A 49 -0.99 -15.89 12.80
CA LYS A 49 -1.89 -14.77 13.14
C LYS A 49 -1.59 -13.45 12.41
N ILE A 50 -0.34 -13.16 12.06
CA ILE A 50 -0.01 -12.01 11.21
C ILE A 50 -0.68 -12.10 9.83
N VAL A 51 -0.77 -13.30 9.25
CA VAL A 51 -1.46 -13.52 7.97
C VAL A 51 -2.96 -13.27 8.13
N ASP A 52 -3.53 -13.73 9.24
CA ASP A 52 -4.94 -13.49 9.58
C ASP A 52 -5.24 -12.01 9.77
N GLU A 53 -4.40 -11.29 10.51
CA GLU A 53 -4.55 -9.85 10.74
C GLU A 53 -4.50 -9.07 9.41
N VAL A 54 -3.54 -9.37 8.52
CA VAL A 54 -3.51 -8.71 7.20
C VAL A 54 -4.81 -8.95 6.43
N VAL A 55 -5.33 -10.18 6.42
CA VAL A 55 -6.60 -10.51 5.74
C VAL A 55 -7.78 -9.76 6.37
N GLU A 56 -7.84 -9.68 7.71
CA GLU A 56 -8.86 -8.94 8.44
C GLU A 56 -8.83 -7.45 8.11
N ARG A 57 -7.64 -6.83 8.08
CA ARG A 57 -7.47 -5.41 7.72
C ARG A 57 -7.92 -5.11 6.30
N ILE A 58 -7.56 -5.98 5.35
CA ILE A 58 -7.99 -5.85 3.95
C ILE A 58 -9.52 -5.89 3.85
N ARG A 59 -10.16 -6.84 4.55
CA ARG A 59 -11.62 -7.01 4.54
C ARG A 59 -12.35 -5.86 5.24
N ALA A 60 -11.83 -5.41 6.39
CA ALA A 60 -12.41 -4.32 7.17
C ALA A 60 -12.36 -2.99 6.43
N ASN A 61 -11.27 -2.73 5.71
CA ASN A 61 -11.07 -1.45 5.00
C ASN A 61 -11.63 -1.41 3.58
N ASP A 62 -11.94 -2.58 3.01
CA ASP A 62 -12.37 -2.76 1.62
C ASP A 62 -11.51 -2.01 0.57
N VAL A 63 -10.19 -1.98 0.78
CA VAL A 63 -9.28 -1.15 -0.03
C VAL A 63 -9.24 -1.54 -1.52
N ASN A 64 -8.63 -0.71 -2.37
CA ASN A 64 -8.41 -1.07 -3.78
C ASN A 64 -7.08 -1.78 -4.00
N ALA A 65 -6.08 -1.41 -3.21
CA ALA A 65 -4.75 -1.97 -3.28
C ALA A 65 -4.12 -2.09 -1.89
N VAL A 66 -3.16 -3.00 -1.78
CA VAL A 66 -2.40 -3.31 -0.58
C VAL A 66 -0.93 -3.37 -0.97
N THR A 67 -0.08 -2.82 -0.12
CA THR A 67 1.37 -2.94 -0.24
C THR A 67 1.91 -3.57 1.03
N LEU A 68 2.76 -4.58 0.88
CA LEU A 68 3.35 -5.28 2.00
C LEU A 68 4.87 -5.22 1.89
N ASN A 69 5.53 -4.78 2.97
CA ASN A 69 6.98 -4.94 3.13
C ASN A 69 7.29 -6.06 4.10
N GLU A 70 8.51 -6.59 3.99
CA GLU A 70 9.00 -7.71 4.78
C GLU A 70 8.11 -8.96 4.75
N ALA A 71 7.47 -9.18 3.61
CA ALA A 71 6.52 -10.26 3.42
C ALA A 71 7.22 -11.50 2.86
N CYS A 72 6.55 -12.65 3.04
CA CYS A 72 6.94 -13.92 2.43
C CYS A 72 6.01 -14.23 1.26
N SER A 73 6.57 -14.67 0.14
CA SER A 73 5.82 -14.85 -1.11
C SER A 73 4.68 -15.86 -0.99
N GLY A 74 4.84 -16.91 -0.17
CA GLY A 74 3.79 -17.88 0.13
C GLY A 74 2.64 -17.27 0.90
N ASP A 75 2.93 -16.52 1.96
CA ASP A 75 1.92 -15.79 2.74
C ASP A 75 1.16 -14.79 1.87
N VAL A 76 1.84 -14.07 0.99
CA VAL A 76 1.22 -13.13 0.04
C VAL A 76 0.25 -13.84 -0.90
N ALA A 77 0.62 -15.01 -1.40
CA ALA A 77 -0.26 -15.83 -2.24
C ALA A 77 -1.48 -16.33 -1.45
N GLU A 78 -1.30 -16.71 -0.18
CA GLU A 78 -2.41 -17.08 0.71
C GLU A 78 -3.36 -15.91 0.97
N ILE A 79 -2.82 -14.74 1.33
CA ILE A 79 -3.60 -13.51 1.56
C ILE A 79 -4.40 -13.16 0.30
N ALA A 80 -3.76 -13.21 -0.87
CA ALA A 80 -4.41 -12.97 -2.16
C ALA A 80 -5.58 -13.95 -2.39
N ALA A 81 -5.36 -15.25 -2.15
CA ALA A 81 -6.42 -16.26 -2.30
C ALA A 81 -7.59 -16.04 -1.33
N ARG A 82 -7.32 -15.67 -0.08
CA ARG A 82 -8.34 -15.44 0.96
C ARG A 82 -9.14 -14.15 0.77
N THR A 83 -8.58 -13.19 0.04
CA THR A 83 -9.21 -11.87 -0.20
C THR A 83 -9.76 -11.71 -1.62
N GLY A 84 -9.39 -12.61 -2.54
CA GLY A 84 -9.73 -12.50 -3.97
C GLY A 84 -8.91 -11.46 -4.71
N TYR A 85 -7.78 -11.01 -4.16
CA TYR A 85 -6.92 -9.99 -4.78
C TYR A 85 -5.96 -10.64 -5.78
N HIS A 86 -5.58 -9.88 -6.80
CA HIS A 86 -4.44 -10.19 -7.64
C HIS A 86 -3.15 -9.72 -6.96
N HIS A 87 -2.02 -10.36 -7.20
CA HIS A 87 -0.75 -9.94 -6.57
C HIS A 87 0.45 -10.00 -7.51
N ARG A 88 1.48 -9.23 -7.14
CA ARG A 88 2.87 -9.33 -7.63
C ARG A 88 3.82 -9.24 -6.45
N PHE A 89 4.97 -9.86 -6.60
CA PHE A 89 5.98 -9.97 -5.56
C PHE A 89 7.35 -9.66 -6.14
N ALA A 90 8.14 -8.86 -5.43
CA ALA A 90 9.53 -8.57 -5.76
C ALA A 90 10.44 -9.16 -4.69
N THR A 91 11.22 -10.16 -5.08
CA THR A 91 12.11 -10.91 -4.19
C THR A 91 13.38 -10.11 -3.86
N VAL A 92 13.66 -9.97 -2.58
CA VAL A 92 14.93 -9.39 -2.11
C VAL A 92 16.06 -10.40 -2.26
N VAL A 93 17.22 -9.92 -2.70
CA VAL A 93 18.45 -10.72 -2.82
C VAL A 93 19.33 -10.45 -1.61
N TYR A 94 19.65 -11.49 -0.85
CA TYR A 94 20.49 -11.45 0.33
C TYR A 94 21.76 -12.27 0.09
N ARG A 95 22.94 -11.66 0.22
CA ARG A 95 24.25 -12.30 -0.09
C ARG A 95 24.29 -12.95 -1.48
N GLY A 96 23.68 -12.30 -2.46
CA GLY A 96 23.68 -12.76 -3.86
C GLY A 96 22.66 -13.86 -4.21
N ALA A 97 21.79 -14.27 -3.27
CA ALA A 97 20.73 -15.24 -3.52
C ALA A 97 19.37 -14.77 -2.98
N PRO A 98 18.24 -15.25 -3.53
CA PRO A 98 16.92 -15.07 -2.90
C PRO A 98 16.91 -15.53 -1.44
N LEU A 99 16.41 -14.69 -0.54
CA LEU A 99 16.31 -15.05 0.87
C LEU A 99 15.03 -15.88 1.12
N ALA A 100 15.19 -17.14 1.54
CA ALA A 100 14.05 -17.97 1.94
C ALA A 100 13.49 -17.50 3.28
N CYS A 101 12.17 -17.38 3.39
CA CYS A 101 11.49 -17.15 4.66
C CYS A 101 11.59 -18.38 5.57
N LYS A 102 11.66 -18.15 6.87
CA LYS A 102 11.77 -19.20 7.89
C LYS A 102 10.80 -18.96 9.06
N SER A 103 10.67 -19.98 9.91
CA SER A 103 9.87 -19.93 11.13
C SER A 103 8.37 -19.60 10.89
N PRO A 104 7.60 -20.53 10.29
CA PRO A 104 8.01 -21.85 9.78
C PRO A 104 8.66 -21.81 8.39
N GLU A 105 9.37 -22.87 8.00
CA GLU A 105 9.86 -23.05 6.62
C GLU A 105 8.70 -23.25 5.62
N GLY A 106 9.01 -23.14 4.32
CA GLY A 106 8.04 -23.41 3.24
C GLY A 106 7.16 -22.22 2.85
N ARG A 107 7.35 -21.06 3.49
CA ARG A 107 6.61 -19.81 3.23
C ARG A 107 7.11 -19.02 2.02
N GLY A 108 8.02 -19.59 1.22
CA GLY A 108 8.58 -18.98 0.03
C GLY A 108 9.76 -18.06 0.32
N VAL A 109 9.86 -16.96 -0.43
CA VAL A 109 10.99 -16.01 -0.37
C VAL A 109 10.57 -14.65 0.17
N PHE A 110 11.53 -13.93 0.76
CA PHE A 110 11.36 -12.63 1.38
C PHE A 110 11.35 -11.49 0.36
N GLY A 111 10.55 -10.45 0.63
CA GLY A 111 10.52 -9.26 -0.19
C GLY A 111 9.28 -8.39 -0.03
N ASN A 112 8.92 -7.71 -1.11
CA ASN A 112 7.85 -6.72 -1.17
C ASN A 112 6.70 -7.23 -2.06
N ALA A 113 5.47 -6.86 -1.73
CA ALA A 113 4.31 -7.24 -2.49
C ALA A 113 3.37 -6.07 -2.77
N VAL A 114 2.71 -6.14 -3.92
CA VAL A 114 1.52 -5.34 -4.22
C VAL A 114 0.38 -6.29 -4.51
N LEU A 115 -0.74 -6.10 -3.81
CA LEU A 115 -2.00 -6.79 -4.06
C LEU A 115 -3.06 -5.79 -4.51
N THR A 116 -3.91 -6.15 -5.46
CA THR A 116 -4.96 -5.27 -5.98
C THR A 116 -6.27 -6.03 -6.16
N LYS A 117 -7.39 -5.39 -5.79
CA LYS A 117 -8.74 -5.93 -6.03
C LYS A 117 -9.01 -6.10 -7.53
N GLU A 118 -8.39 -5.26 -8.35
CA GLU A 118 -8.51 -5.24 -9.80
C GLU A 118 -7.38 -6.04 -10.45
N ALA A 119 -7.60 -6.53 -11.67
CA ALA A 119 -6.56 -7.23 -12.42
C ALA A 119 -5.31 -6.36 -12.61
N ILE A 120 -4.14 -6.96 -12.38
CA ILE A 120 -2.84 -6.36 -12.68
C ILE A 120 -2.56 -6.54 -14.18
N ARG A 121 -2.35 -5.43 -14.89
CA ARG A 121 -2.12 -5.39 -16.35
C ARG A 121 -0.65 -5.38 -16.72
N ALA A 122 0.17 -4.78 -15.89
CA ALA A 122 1.62 -4.72 -16.04
C ALA A 122 2.28 -4.68 -14.66
N SER A 123 3.52 -5.09 -14.58
CA SER A 123 4.33 -5.00 -13.37
C SER A 123 5.79 -4.78 -13.74
N GLU A 124 6.48 -4.02 -12.91
CA GLU A 124 7.89 -3.70 -13.04
C GLU A 124 8.53 -3.71 -11.65
N ASP A 125 9.71 -4.31 -11.52
CA ASP A 125 10.51 -4.25 -10.31
C ASP A 125 12.00 -4.18 -10.67
N ALA A 126 12.78 -3.52 -9.83
CA ALA A 126 14.23 -3.45 -10.00
C ALA A 126 14.93 -3.31 -8.62
N PRO A 127 16.20 -3.75 -8.51
CA PRO A 127 16.99 -3.41 -7.34
C PRO A 127 17.34 -1.93 -7.37
N PHE A 128 17.52 -1.35 -6.19
CA PHE A 128 18.18 -0.05 -6.12
C PHE A 128 19.63 -0.14 -6.60
N SER A 129 20.14 0.96 -7.12
CA SER A 129 21.53 1.10 -7.58
C SER A 129 22.56 0.92 -6.46
N VAL A 130 22.16 1.17 -5.21
CA VAL A 130 23.00 1.01 -4.02
C VAL A 130 22.30 0.14 -2.96
N PHE A 131 23.10 -0.58 -2.19
CA PHE A 131 22.62 -1.37 -1.06
C PHE A 131 23.63 -1.35 0.09
N SER A 132 23.12 -1.49 1.31
CA SER A 132 23.93 -1.52 2.53
C SER A 132 24.11 -2.97 2.99
N GLY A 133 25.34 -3.33 3.35
CA GLY A 133 25.67 -4.67 3.83
C GLY A 133 25.40 -5.74 2.78
N VAL A 134 24.44 -6.61 3.06
CA VAL A 134 24.23 -7.86 2.30
C VAL A 134 22.84 -7.97 1.67
N GLU A 135 21.95 -7.01 1.91
CA GLU A 135 20.56 -7.03 1.45
C GLU A 135 20.36 -6.06 0.29
N GLN A 136 20.13 -6.59 -0.91
CA GLN A 136 19.78 -5.79 -2.08
C GLN A 136 18.26 -5.56 -2.12
N ARG A 137 17.86 -4.40 -1.61
CA ARG A 137 16.47 -3.93 -1.58
C ARG A 137 15.98 -3.52 -2.97
N ARG A 138 14.67 -3.60 -3.18
CA ARG A 138 14.01 -3.41 -4.49
C ARG A 138 12.74 -2.57 -4.36
N TRP A 139 12.37 -1.91 -5.43
CA TRP A 139 11.03 -1.34 -5.60
C TRP A 139 10.18 -2.24 -6.50
N LEU A 140 8.86 -2.18 -6.33
CA LEU A 140 7.87 -2.89 -7.14
C LEU A 140 6.76 -1.91 -7.49
N CYS A 141 6.37 -1.86 -8.77
CA CYS A 141 5.22 -1.12 -9.27
C CYS A 141 4.33 -2.03 -10.11
N VAL A 142 3.01 -1.85 -10.00
CA VAL A 142 2.02 -2.55 -10.83
C VAL A 142 1.03 -1.56 -11.42
N THR A 143 0.61 -1.80 -12.66
CA THR A 143 -0.48 -1.02 -13.28
C THR A 143 -1.78 -1.82 -13.17
N THR A 144 -2.81 -1.25 -12.53
CA THR A 144 -4.12 -1.90 -12.39
C THR A 144 -4.97 -1.78 -13.66
N ALA A 145 -6.08 -2.54 -13.75
CA ALA A 145 -7.06 -2.42 -14.83
C ALA A 145 -7.68 -1.01 -14.95
N ARG A 146 -7.74 -0.24 -13.86
CA ARG A 146 -8.12 1.19 -13.88
C ARG A 146 -7.00 2.14 -14.26
N ARG A 147 -5.83 1.62 -14.66
CA ARG A 147 -4.66 2.41 -15.07
C ARG A 147 -4.11 3.29 -13.95
N VAL A 148 -4.13 2.79 -12.72
CA VAL A 148 -3.42 3.38 -11.58
C VAL A 148 -2.13 2.58 -11.38
N ASP A 149 -1.02 3.29 -11.21
CA ASP A 149 0.24 2.66 -10.83
C ASP A 149 0.30 2.59 -9.29
N VAL A 150 0.42 1.38 -8.77
CA VAL A 150 0.59 1.12 -7.33
C VAL A 150 2.00 0.63 -7.08
N CYS A 151 2.74 1.37 -6.26
CA CYS A 151 4.14 1.09 -6.00
C CYS A 151 4.42 0.84 -4.51
N THR A 152 5.46 0.07 -4.22
CA THR A 152 5.98 -0.13 -2.87
C THR A 152 7.49 -0.34 -2.89
N THR A 153 8.12 -0.06 -1.77
CA THR A 153 9.51 -0.43 -1.51
C THR A 153 9.75 -0.48 0.00
N HIS A 154 10.90 -1.05 0.38
CA HIS A 154 11.44 -0.99 1.72
C HIS A 154 12.85 -0.41 1.61
N LEU A 155 13.14 0.77 2.18
CA LEU A 155 14.45 1.42 2.02
C LEU A 155 15.42 1.05 3.14
N SER A 156 16.73 1.12 2.91
CA SER A 156 17.77 0.78 3.89
C SER A 156 17.63 1.52 5.24
N THR A 157 18.07 0.89 6.32
CA THR A 157 17.95 1.40 7.70
C THR A 157 19.15 2.23 8.17
N ASP A 158 20.11 2.52 7.30
CA ASP A 158 21.39 3.17 7.63
C ASP A 158 21.31 4.69 7.85
N GLY A 159 20.10 5.21 8.04
CA GLY A 159 19.82 6.61 8.39
C GLY A 159 19.68 7.53 7.19
N GLU A 160 19.13 8.72 7.40
CA GLU A 160 18.71 9.62 6.32
C GLU A 160 19.72 10.75 5.97
N ALA A 161 20.91 10.73 6.58
CA ALA A 161 21.95 11.72 6.33
C ALA A 161 22.48 11.66 4.88
N PRO A 162 22.96 12.78 4.30
CA PRO A 162 23.56 12.76 2.97
C PRO A 162 24.71 11.74 2.86
N GLY A 163 24.67 10.91 1.81
CA GLY A 163 25.69 9.90 1.53
C GLY A 163 25.40 8.51 2.10
N THR A 164 24.33 8.33 2.88
CA THR A 164 23.86 7.00 3.27
C THR A 164 23.17 6.27 2.12
N THR A 165 23.05 4.95 2.23
CA THR A 165 22.32 4.13 1.25
C THR A 165 20.86 4.56 1.18
N ASN A 166 20.19 4.75 2.31
CA ASN A 166 18.82 5.26 2.33
C ASN A 166 18.69 6.60 1.59
N SER A 167 19.62 7.53 1.76
CA SER A 167 19.56 8.85 1.09
C SER A 167 19.61 8.71 -0.44
N ALA A 168 20.46 7.83 -0.96
CA ALA A 168 20.58 7.55 -2.39
C ALA A 168 19.35 6.78 -2.92
N GLN A 169 18.87 5.76 -2.20
CA GLN A 169 17.66 5.03 -2.57
C GLN A 169 16.41 5.92 -2.57
N CYS A 170 16.33 6.88 -1.65
CA CYS A 170 15.24 7.85 -1.60
C CYS A 170 15.21 8.75 -2.84
N ALA A 171 16.38 9.22 -3.31
CA ALA A 171 16.49 9.98 -4.55
C ALA A 171 16.11 9.13 -5.78
N GLU A 172 16.53 7.86 -5.80
CA GLU A 172 16.15 6.92 -6.86
C GLU A 172 14.65 6.63 -6.84
N LEU A 173 14.05 6.40 -5.67
CA LEU A 173 12.61 6.22 -5.51
C LEU A 173 11.83 7.43 -6.04
N ALA A 174 12.29 8.64 -5.74
CA ALA A 174 11.68 9.86 -6.27
C ALA A 174 11.69 9.87 -7.82
N ALA A 175 12.80 9.47 -8.43
CA ALA A 175 12.91 9.38 -9.89
C ALA A 175 12.01 8.28 -10.48
N VAL A 176 11.93 7.11 -9.84
CA VAL A 176 11.03 6.02 -10.23
C VAL A 176 9.58 6.50 -10.23
N LEU A 177 9.13 7.14 -9.13
CA LEU A 177 7.77 7.64 -9.02
C LEU A 177 7.49 8.80 -10.00
N ALA A 178 8.44 9.72 -10.19
CA ALA A 178 8.30 10.83 -11.13
C ALA A 178 8.20 10.37 -12.60
N SER A 179 8.79 9.21 -12.92
CA SER A 179 8.73 8.64 -14.28
C SER A 179 7.38 8.00 -14.61
N ARG A 180 6.48 7.83 -13.62
CA ARG A 180 5.18 7.21 -13.85
C ARG A 180 4.29 8.16 -14.65
N GLY A 181 3.80 7.69 -15.79
CA GLY A 181 2.91 8.45 -16.69
C GLY A 181 1.43 8.30 -16.37
N ARG A 182 1.08 7.73 -15.21
CA ARG A 182 -0.29 7.42 -14.78
C ARG A 182 -0.52 7.95 -13.36
N PRO A 183 -1.79 8.10 -12.92
CA PRO A 183 -2.08 8.34 -11.52
C PRO A 183 -1.38 7.29 -10.67
N THR A 184 -0.62 7.75 -9.68
CA THR A 184 0.31 6.93 -8.91
C THR A 184 -0.04 6.98 -7.42
N ALA A 185 -0.10 5.81 -6.81
CA ALA A 185 -0.20 5.65 -5.37
C ALA A 185 0.94 4.75 -4.88
N PHE A 186 1.77 5.27 -3.99
CA PHE A 186 2.86 4.56 -3.36
C PHE A 186 2.58 4.41 -1.87
N ALA A 187 2.94 3.27 -1.29
CA ALA A 187 3.18 3.17 0.14
C ALA A 187 4.24 2.12 0.47
N GLY A 188 5.03 2.41 1.50
CA GLY A 188 6.17 1.61 1.91
C GLY A 188 6.81 2.10 3.20
N ASP A 189 7.52 1.21 3.87
CA ASP A 189 8.47 1.54 4.93
C ASP A 189 9.75 2.11 4.31
N VAL A 190 9.92 3.42 4.45
CA VAL A 190 11.06 4.13 3.88
C VAL A 190 12.20 4.32 4.88
N ASN A 191 12.09 3.78 6.10
CA ASN A 191 13.11 3.84 7.15
C ASN A 191 13.69 5.24 7.39
N ARG A 192 12.88 6.28 7.21
CA ARG A 192 13.27 7.68 7.35
C ARG A 192 12.06 8.54 7.61
N ARG A 193 12.27 9.74 8.15
CA ARG A 193 11.20 10.72 8.45
C ARG A 193 11.00 11.73 7.33
N THR A 194 12.07 12.06 6.61
CA THR A 194 12.00 13.03 5.51
C THR A 194 11.42 12.36 4.26
N SER A 195 10.55 13.08 3.54
CA SER A 195 9.89 12.55 2.35
C SER A 195 10.84 12.21 1.20
N CYS A 196 10.52 11.15 0.45
CA CYS A 196 11.08 10.83 -0.86
C CYS A 196 10.13 11.17 -2.02
N ALA A 197 8.98 11.78 -1.74
CA ALA A 197 8.00 12.08 -2.77
C ALA A 197 8.60 13.02 -3.83
N PRO A 198 8.42 12.73 -5.13
CA PRO A 198 8.81 13.68 -6.16
C PRO A 198 7.88 14.90 -6.16
N ALA A 199 8.30 15.97 -6.83
CA ALA A 199 7.49 17.17 -6.97
C ALA A 199 6.09 16.87 -7.52
N GLY A 200 5.08 17.57 -7.00
CA GLY A 200 3.67 17.37 -7.38
C GLY A 200 2.98 16.19 -6.67
N HIS A 201 3.73 15.33 -5.98
CA HIS A 201 3.14 14.30 -5.12
C HIS A 201 2.90 14.83 -3.71
N TRP A 202 1.80 14.42 -3.09
CA TRP A 202 1.60 14.59 -1.66
C TRP A 202 2.46 13.60 -0.87
N THR A 203 2.69 13.91 0.40
CA THR A 203 3.31 13.00 1.38
C THR A 203 2.39 12.85 2.57
N LEU A 204 2.09 11.60 2.92
CA LEU A 204 1.45 11.23 4.17
C LEU A 204 2.36 10.23 4.89
N THR A 205 2.34 10.23 6.21
CA THR A 205 3.18 9.35 7.03
C THR A 205 2.38 8.76 8.17
N ASP A 206 2.89 7.70 8.76
CA ASP A 206 2.42 7.11 10.00
C ASP A 206 2.98 7.82 11.26
N ALA A 207 3.24 9.14 11.21
CA ALA A 207 3.87 9.85 12.31
C ALA A 207 3.10 9.80 13.65
N ALA A 208 1.79 9.49 13.60
CA ALA A 208 0.95 9.31 14.78
C ALA A 208 0.80 7.83 15.20
N ALA A 209 1.53 6.90 14.57
CA ALA A 209 1.57 5.51 15.00
C ALA A 209 2.15 5.38 16.41
N VAL A 210 1.71 4.34 17.12
CA VAL A 210 2.29 3.96 18.41
C VAL A 210 3.58 3.16 18.19
N GLN A 211 3.60 2.34 17.14
CA GLN A 211 4.70 1.44 16.84
C GLN A 211 5.51 1.97 15.64
N ALA A 212 6.82 2.15 15.84
CA ALA A 212 7.76 2.66 14.83
C ALA A 212 7.28 3.93 14.08
N PRO A 213 6.92 5.03 14.77
CA PRO A 213 6.26 6.16 14.12
C PRO A 213 7.13 6.92 13.11
N GLY A 214 6.50 7.26 12.00
CA GLY A 214 7.00 8.21 11.01
C GLY A 214 8.02 7.62 10.04
N ILE A 215 8.03 6.30 9.84
CA ILE A 215 8.90 5.64 8.85
C ILE A 215 8.13 4.95 7.73
N GLN A 216 6.83 4.69 7.90
CA GLN A 216 5.98 4.25 6.80
C GLN A 216 5.33 5.45 6.14
N HIS A 217 5.58 5.59 4.85
CA HIS A 217 5.13 6.73 4.07
C HIS A 217 4.19 6.28 2.97
N ALA A 218 3.30 7.19 2.58
CA ALA A 218 2.53 7.11 1.36
C ALA A 218 2.73 8.37 0.52
N TYR A 219 2.85 8.18 -0.79
CA TYR A 219 2.99 9.25 -1.78
C TYR A 219 1.98 9.06 -2.89
N GLY A 220 1.59 10.14 -3.56
CA GLY A 220 0.75 10.03 -4.74
C GLY A 220 0.38 11.37 -5.35
N ASP A 221 -0.28 11.33 -6.50
CA ASP A 221 -0.75 12.50 -7.24
C ASP A 221 -2.30 12.57 -7.35
N LEU A 222 -2.98 11.62 -6.69
CA LEU A 222 -4.43 11.61 -6.54
C LEU A 222 -4.92 12.81 -5.70
N ALA A 223 -6.17 13.23 -5.89
CA ALA A 223 -6.75 14.36 -5.17
C ALA A 223 -7.15 14.02 -3.72
N SER A 224 -7.12 15.02 -2.84
CA SER A 224 -7.69 14.95 -1.48
C SER A 224 -7.29 13.71 -0.68
N PRO A 225 -5.98 13.47 -0.47
CA PRO A 225 -5.51 12.30 0.24
C PRO A 225 -5.79 12.43 1.75
N VAL A 226 -6.22 11.35 2.38
CA VAL A 226 -6.48 11.26 3.82
C VAL A 226 -5.80 10.00 4.37
N PRO A 227 -4.90 10.13 5.37
CA PRO A 227 -4.35 8.98 6.08
C PRO A 227 -5.24 8.56 7.25
N GLU A 228 -5.29 7.26 7.51
CA GLU A 228 -5.81 6.63 8.72
C GLU A 228 -4.74 5.66 9.21
N ILE A 229 -4.41 5.71 10.51
CA ILE A 229 -3.40 4.85 11.13
C ILE A 229 -4.13 3.87 12.03
N GLU A 230 -3.90 2.59 11.82
CA GLU A 230 -4.58 1.52 12.55
C GLU A 230 -3.57 0.71 13.39
N PRO A 231 -3.78 0.59 14.71
CA PRO A 231 -2.92 -0.23 15.55
C PRO A 231 -2.89 -1.70 15.08
N THR A 232 -1.72 -2.31 15.06
CA THR A 232 -1.53 -3.74 14.73
C THR A 232 -1.09 -4.53 15.95
N THR A 233 -1.36 -5.84 15.92
CA THR A 233 -1.05 -6.74 17.04
C THR A 233 0.20 -7.56 16.79
N TYR A 234 0.36 -8.09 15.57
CA TYR A 234 1.35 -9.13 15.26
C TYR A 234 2.51 -8.63 14.38
N THR A 235 2.76 -7.32 14.42
CA THR A 235 3.94 -6.66 13.84
C THR A 235 4.26 -5.44 14.71
N ASP A 236 5.47 -4.92 14.62
CA ASP A 236 5.92 -3.70 15.29
C ASP A 236 5.69 -2.44 14.46
N HIS A 237 4.81 -2.51 13.47
CA HIS A 237 4.40 -1.42 12.59
C HIS A 237 2.89 -1.31 12.56
N ASP A 238 2.33 -0.17 12.94
CA ASP A 238 0.91 0.09 12.75
C ASP A 238 0.58 0.18 11.25
N ALA A 239 -0.64 -0.17 10.86
CA ALA A 239 -1.04 -0.13 9.46
C ALA A 239 -1.35 1.30 9.01
N LEU A 240 -0.98 1.65 7.78
CA LEU A 240 -1.28 2.93 7.16
C LEU A 240 -2.30 2.74 6.03
N VAL A 241 -3.51 3.29 6.20
CA VAL A 241 -4.54 3.34 5.17
C VAL A 241 -4.58 4.73 4.57
N VAL A 242 -4.61 4.83 3.26
CA VAL A 242 -4.76 6.10 2.55
C VAL A 242 -5.97 6.04 1.63
N ARG A 243 -6.79 7.09 1.67
CA ARG A 243 -7.93 7.28 0.77
C ARG A 243 -7.73 8.55 -0.03
N ALA A 244 -7.83 8.46 -1.35
CA ALA A 244 -7.69 9.60 -2.24
C ALA A 244 -8.67 9.48 -3.42
N VAL A 245 -8.90 10.58 -4.14
CA VAL A 245 -9.83 10.64 -5.27
C VAL A 245 -9.05 10.59 -6.57
N LEU A 246 -9.41 9.64 -7.44
CA LEU A 246 -8.90 9.62 -8.82
C LEU A 246 -9.40 10.85 -9.58
N ARG A 247 -8.46 11.69 -10.03
CA ARG A 247 -8.76 12.78 -10.95
C ARG A 247 -9.19 12.19 -12.30
N ARG A 248 -10.15 12.85 -12.96
CA ARG A 248 -10.67 12.42 -14.26
C ARG A 248 -9.62 12.59 -15.35
#